data_AF-A0ABD7HPG3-F1
#
_entry.id   AF-A0ABD7HPG3-F1
#
_cell.length_a   1.000
_cell.length_b   1.000
_cell.length_c   1.000
_cell.angle_alpha   90.00
_cell.angle_beta   90.00
_cell.angle_gamma   90.00
#
_symmetry.space_group_name_H-M   'P 1'
#
loop_
_entity.id
_entity.type
_entity.pdbx_description
1 polymer ?
#
loop_
_entity_poly.entity_id
_entity_poly.type
_entity_poly.pdbx_seq_one_letter_code
_entity_poly.pdbx_strand_id
1 'polypeptide(L)'
;MRIRDVQITATDLPGAARFYSETLGLPVQLAPDRATVSIGDSTLTMVPGPAYHGAHHIAFTIPAGSLASAKQWLSRRVTLQADGEWHDEFDCPPHWRARSIYFAGPDDAVLELIERNVLDNRIERAFGVGDIRYISEVGFGVRDVLQTQLQLRDTLGLLPFGEPNSRFGPVGDHDGLFILVPADATWRPENRVAPAAAHIVVTADIPTALEIGEHYLVQPRPLGA
;
A
#
# COMPACT_ATOMS: atom_id res chain seq x y z
N MET A 1 -11.77 -7.10 -4.07
CA MET A 1 -11.88 -5.63 -3.98
C MET A 1 -10.65 -5.09 -4.67
N ARG A 2 -10.78 -4.18 -5.65
CA ARG A 2 -9.59 -3.54 -6.26
C ARG A 2 -9.46 -2.10 -5.83
N ILE A 3 -8.25 -1.71 -5.45
CA ILE A 3 -7.87 -0.34 -5.16
C ILE A 3 -7.51 0.34 -6.48
N ARG A 4 -8.20 1.44 -6.81
CA ARG A 4 -8.11 2.12 -8.10
C ARG A 4 -7.23 3.36 -8.02
N ASP A 5 -7.40 4.15 -6.98
CA ASP A 5 -6.57 5.30 -6.70
C ASP A 5 -6.34 5.42 -5.20
N VAL A 6 -5.16 5.89 -4.82
CA VAL A 6 -4.86 6.32 -3.46
C VAL A 6 -4.36 7.74 -3.52
N GLN A 7 -5.02 8.66 -2.84
CA GLN A 7 -4.55 10.02 -2.66
C GLN A 7 -3.89 10.16 -1.29
N ILE A 8 -2.65 10.66 -1.24
CA ILE A 8 -1.90 10.92 -0.01
C ILE A 8 -1.33 12.34 0.02
N THR A 9 -0.99 12.80 1.22
CA THR A 9 -0.21 14.03 1.39
C THR A 9 1.26 13.76 1.07
N ALA A 10 1.94 14.71 0.43
CA ALA A 10 3.39 14.72 0.28
C ALA A 10 3.97 16.06 0.78
N THR A 11 5.06 16.02 1.54
CA THR A 11 5.72 17.23 2.07
C THR A 11 6.67 17.88 1.07
N ASP A 12 7.28 17.08 0.18
CA ASP A 12 8.06 17.53 -0.98
C ASP A 12 7.53 16.85 -2.25
N LEU A 13 6.58 17.51 -2.92
CA LEU A 13 5.92 16.95 -4.10
C LEU A 13 6.88 16.71 -5.29
N PRO A 14 7.77 17.66 -5.68
CA PRO A 14 8.78 17.38 -6.71
C PRO A 14 9.76 16.26 -6.33
N GLY A 15 10.18 16.18 -5.05
CA GLY A 15 11.02 15.10 -4.56
C GLY A 15 10.35 13.74 -4.65
N ALA A 16 9.09 13.66 -4.22
CA ALA A 16 8.28 12.45 -4.32
C ALA A 16 8.10 12.02 -5.79
N ALA A 17 7.79 12.96 -6.68
CA ALA A 17 7.66 12.68 -8.11
C ALA A 17 8.96 12.12 -8.72
N ARG A 18 10.13 12.67 -8.37
CA ARG A 18 11.44 12.15 -8.81
C ARG A 18 11.71 10.74 -8.27
N PHE A 19 11.36 10.46 -7.02
CA PHE A 19 11.52 9.10 -6.49
C PHE A 19 10.75 8.07 -7.33
N TYR A 20 9.47 8.30 -7.61
CA TYR A 20 8.68 7.34 -8.39
C TYR A 20 9.15 7.26 -9.85
N SER A 21 9.48 8.39 -10.48
CA SER A 21 9.87 8.42 -11.90
C SER A 21 11.32 8.01 -12.17
N GLU A 22 12.28 8.48 -11.39
CA GLU A 22 13.71 8.26 -11.63
C GLU A 22 14.24 7.04 -10.86
N THR A 23 13.83 6.85 -9.60
CA THR A 23 14.30 5.71 -8.79
C THR A 23 13.55 4.43 -9.15
N LEU A 24 12.21 4.46 -9.14
CA LEU A 24 11.41 3.27 -9.46
C LEU A 24 11.15 3.10 -10.96
N GLY A 25 11.26 4.16 -11.76
CA GLY A 25 11.00 4.11 -13.21
C GLY A 25 9.51 4.08 -13.57
N LEU A 26 8.63 4.44 -12.64
CA LEU A 26 7.18 4.45 -12.87
C LEU A 26 6.76 5.69 -13.65
N PRO A 27 5.72 5.62 -14.50
CA PRO A 27 5.18 6.80 -15.16
C PRO A 27 4.61 7.79 -14.13
N VAL A 28 5.02 9.06 -14.21
CA VAL A 28 4.54 10.13 -13.33
C VAL A 28 4.09 11.33 -14.16
N GLN A 29 2.90 11.84 -13.85
CA GLN A 29 2.43 13.14 -14.30
C GLN A 29 2.56 14.14 -13.15
N LEU A 30 3.49 15.10 -13.29
CA LEU A 30 3.67 16.18 -12.32
C LEU A 30 2.93 17.44 -12.78
N ALA A 31 2.08 17.96 -11.90
CA ALA A 31 1.39 19.23 -12.04
C ALA A 31 1.74 20.16 -10.86
N PRO A 32 1.38 21.46 -10.89
CA PRO A 32 1.72 22.39 -9.81
C PRO A 32 1.15 22.02 -8.43
N ASP A 33 0.01 21.32 -8.40
CA ASP A 33 -0.75 21.03 -7.18
C ASP A 33 -0.90 19.53 -6.89
N ARG A 34 -0.32 18.66 -7.73
CA ARG A 34 -0.36 17.20 -7.54
C ARG A 34 0.70 16.49 -8.37
N ALA A 35 1.01 15.27 -7.99
CA ALA A 35 1.77 14.32 -8.80
C ALA A 35 1.04 12.98 -8.81
N THR A 36 0.75 12.46 -10.00
CA THR A 36 0.05 11.19 -10.16
C THR A 36 1.02 10.15 -10.71
N VAL A 37 1.17 9.04 -9.99
CA VAL A 37 1.99 7.89 -10.39
C VAL A 37 1.07 6.83 -10.95
N SER A 38 1.38 6.31 -12.14
CA SER A 38 0.70 5.15 -12.71
C SER A 38 1.34 3.86 -12.19
N ILE A 39 0.55 3.01 -11.54
CA ILE A 39 1.00 1.75 -10.91
C ILE A 39 0.16 0.63 -11.52
N GLY A 40 0.54 0.18 -12.71
CA GLY A 40 -0.24 -0.76 -13.52
C GLY A 40 -1.71 -0.32 -13.66
N ASP A 41 -2.64 -1.06 -13.07
CA ASP A 41 -4.09 -0.81 -13.11
C ASP A 41 -4.60 0.18 -12.03
N SER A 42 -3.71 0.72 -11.19
CA SER A 42 -4.03 1.71 -10.15
C SER A 42 -3.24 3.00 -10.31
N THR A 43 -3.64 4.05 -9.59
CA THR A 43 -2.88 5.30 -9.47
C THR A 43 -2.57 5.64 -8.01
N LEU A 44 -1.45 6.34 -7.79
CA LEU A 44 -1.12 7.00 -6.53
C LEU A 44 -1.05 8.51 -6.80
N THR A 45 -1.95 9.27 -6.20
CA THR A 45 -2.01 10.73 -6.34
C THR A 45 -1.45 11.39 -5.08
N MET A 46 -0.34 12.11 -5.22
CA MET A 46 0.25 12.88 -4.14
C MET A 46 -0.19 14.33 -4.26
N VAL A 47 -0.66 14.92 -3.15
CA VAL A 47 -1.03 16.35 -3.06
C VAL A 47 -0.15 17.04 -2.02
N PRO A 48 0.23 18.31 -2.22
CA PRO A 48 1.04 19.02 -1.24
C PRO A 48 0.23 19.24 0.04
N GLY A 49 0.89 19.12 1.19
CA GLY A 49 0.28 19.42 2.48
C GLY A 49 1.32 19.68 3.57
N PRO A 50 0.87 20.00 4.79
CA PRO A 50 1.78 20.24 5.90
C PRO A 50 2.53 18.96 6.28
N ALA A 51 3.66 19.14 6.96
CA ALA A 51 4.34 18.01 7.60
C ALA A 51 3.40 17.31 8.60
N TYR A 52 3.48 15.98 8.63
CA TYR A 52 2.66 15.13 9.48
C TYR A 52 3.54 14.12 10.23
N HIS A 53 2.98 13.52 11.27
CA HIS A 53 3.64 12.46 12.03
C HIS A 53 3.36 11.09 11.41
N GLY A 54 4.35 10.20 11.41
CA GLY A 54 4.22 8.83 10.92
C GLY A 54 4.41 8.71 9.42
N ALA A 55 4.20 7.51 8.89
CA ALA A 55 4.44 7.15 7.51
C ALA A 55 3.23 6.43 6.90
N HIS A 56 2.98 6.69 5.62
CA HIS A 56 2.02 5.92 4.84
C HIS A 56 2.57 4.52 4.59
N HIS A 57 1.69 3.52 4.49
CA HIS A 57 2.05 2.18 4.05
C HIS A 57 1.26 1.83 2.78
N ILE A 58 1.97 1.47 1.72
CA ILE A 58 1.38 1.13 0.42
C ILE A 58 2.15 -0.04 -0.19
N ALA A 59 1.43 -1.11 -0.54
CA ALA A 59 2.01 -2.26 -1.20
C ALA A 59 1.61 -2.33 -2.69
N PHE A 60 2.52 -2.82 -3.53
CA PHE A 60 2.28 -3.03 -4.95
C PHE A 60 2.32 -4.52 -5.30
N THR A 61 1.28 -5.00 -5.96
CA THR A 61 1.24 -6.40 -6.44
C THR A 61 2.27 -6.60 -7.54
N ILE A 62 3.06 -7.66 -7.43
CA ILE A 62 3.95 -8.17 -8.48
C ILE A 62 3.53 -9.58 -8.93
N PRO A 63 4.02 -10.09 -10.08
CA PRO A 63 3.67 -11.42 -10.56
C PRO A 63 4.01 -12.53 -9.57
N ALA A 64 3.17 -13.56 -9.48
CA ALA A 64 3.43 -14.73 -8.67
C ALA A 64 4.73 -15.44 -9.08
N GLY A 65 5.57 -15.76 -8.10
CA GLY A 65 6.87 -16.40 -8.31
C GLY A 65 7.98 -15.47 -8.80
N SER A 66 7.76 -14.15 -8.78
CA SER A 66 8.74 -13.16 -9.24
C SER A 66 9.53 -12.47 -8.12
N LEU A 67 9.22 -12.71 -6.83
CA LEU A 67 9.83 -12.01 -5.70
C LEU A 67 11.37 -11.95 -5.77
N ALA A 68 12.03 -13.07 -6.05
CA ALA A 68 13.49 -13.10 -6.14
C ALA A 68 14.04 -12.20 -7.26
N SER A 69 13.38 -12.19 -8.42
CA SER A 69 13.76 -11.31 -9.53
C SER A 69 13.41 -9.85 -9.23
N ALA A 70 12.29 -9.60 -8.55
CA ALA A 70 11.86 -8.27 -8.14
C ALA A 70 12.81 -7.67 -7.11
N LYS A 71 13.26 -8.48 -6.14
CA LYS A 71 14.29 -8.12 -5.17
C LYS A 71 15.60 -7.73 -5.87
N GLN A 72 16.09 -8.56 -6.79
CA GLN A 72 17.31 -8.23 -7.54
C GLN A 72 17.17 -6.92 -8.32
N TRP A 73 15.99 -6.65 -8.88
CA TRP A 73 15.69 -5.40 -9.57
C TRP A 73 15.65 -4.21 -8.59
N LEU A 74 14.98 -4.37 -7.44
CA LEU A 74 14.75 -3.30 -6.46
C LEU A 74 16.03 -2.93 -5.69
N SER A 75 16.85 -3.89 -5.27
CA SER A 75 18.10 -3.66 -4.52
C SER A 75 19.16 -2.85 -5.29
N ARG A 76 19.01 -2.70 -6.60
CA ARG A 76 19.89 -1.83 -7.43
C ARG A 76 19.47 -0.36 -7.39
N ARG A 77 18.30 -0.06 -6.81
CA ARG A 77 17.63 1.24 -6.85
C ARG A 77 17.46 1.83 -5.46
N VAL A 78 17.18 0.98 -4.47
CA VAL A 78 16.94 1.38 -3.07
C VAL A 78 17.56 0.37 -2.12
N THR A 79 17.80 0.81 -0.88
CA THR A 79 18.08 -0.08 0.24
C THR A 79 16.79 -0.76 0.68
N LEU A 80 16.81 -2.09 0.79
CA LEU A 80 15.68 -2.84 1.34
C LEU A 80 15.65 -2.68 2.86
N GLN A 81 14.44 -2.57 3.40
CA GLN A 81 14.23 -2.65 4.84
C GLN A 81 14.38 -4.11 5.29
N ALA A 82 14.93 -4.28 6.49
CA ALA A 82 15.16 -5.59 7.08
C ALA A 82 14.64 -5.65 8.53
N ASP A 83 14.37 -6.84 9.04
CA ASP A 83 14.05 -7.02 10.46
C ASP A 83 15.32 -6.94 11.34
N GLY A 84 15.14 -7.15 12.65
CA GLY A 84 16.24 -7.15 13.62
C GLY A 84 17.26 -8.28 13.43
N GLU A 85 16.98 -9.25 12.55
CA GLU A 85 17.84 -10.38 12.20
C GLU A 85 18.46 -10.23 10.79
N TRP A 86 18.27 -9.07 10.15
CA TRP A 86 18.73 -8.74 8.80
C TRP A 86 18.05 -9.54 7.67
N HIS A 87 16.87 -10.09 7.91
CA HIS A 87 16.04 -10.63 6.85
C HIS A 87 15.31 -9.50 6.12
N ASP A 88 15.34 -9.52 4.78
CA ASP A 88 14.73 -8.53 3.89
C ASP A 88 13.65 -9.16 2.98
N GLU A 89 13.35 -10.44 3.17
CA GLU A 89 12.26 -11.19 2.54
C GLU A 89 11.35 -11.76 3.62
N PHE A 90 10.04 -11.58 3.46
CA PHE A 90 9.06 -11.92 4.49
C PHE A 90 7.95 -12.80 3.92
N ASP A 91 7.74 -13.96 4.54
CA ASP A 91 6.58 -14.80 4.27
C ASP A 91 5.36 -14.28 5.05
N CYS A 92 4.23 -14.10 4.37
CA CYS A 92 2.95 -13.82 5.01
C CYS A 92 2.37 -15.11 5.62
N PRO A 93 1.37 -15.02 6.53
CA PRO A 93 0.67 -16.19 7.04
C PRO A 93 0.18 -17.13 5.92
N PRO A 94 0.16 -18.46 6.10
CA PRO A 94 -0.08 -19.41 5.01
C PRO A 94 -1.34 -19.16 4.17
N HIS A 95 -2.41 -18.65 4.79
CA HIS A 95 -3.68 -18.35 4.10
C HIS A 95 -3.57 -17.17 3.11
N TRP A 96 -2.57 -16.30 3.25
CA TRP A 96 -2.29 -15.22 2.30
C TRP A 96 -1.62 -15.73 1.03
N ARG A 97 -0.87 -16.84 1.15
CA ARG A 97 -0.01 -17.39 0.10
C ARG A 97 0.84 -16.31 -0.56
N ALA A 98 1.41 -15.42 0.25
CA ALA A 98 2.07 -14.21 -0.20
C ALA A 98 3.46 -14.06 0.41
N ARG A 99 4.32 -13.32 -0.29
CA ARG A 99 5.66 -12.97 0.15
C ARG A 99 5.99 -11.54 -0.23
N SER A 100 6.82 -10.90 0.57
CA SER A 100 6.99 -9.45 0.52
C SER A 100 8.44 -9.03 0.71
N ILE A 101 8.79 -7.90 0.10
CA ILE A 101 10.00 -7.12 0.37
C ILE A 101 9.61 -5.66 0.58
N TYR A 102 10.33 -4.96 1.45
CA TYR A 102 9.99 -3.61 1.89
C TYR A 102 11.11 -2.62 1.61
N PHE A 103 10.76 -1.36 1.42
CA PHE A 103 11.70 -0.27 1.17
C PHE A 103 11.07 1.08 1.55
N ALA A 104 11.90 2.07 1.84
CA ALA A 104 11.43 3.42 2.14
C ALA A 104 11.08 4.18 0.85
N GLY A 105 9.97 4.91 0.89
CA GLY A 105 9.54 5.88 -0.12
C GLY A 105 9.64 7.32 0.37
N PRO A 106 9.03 8.28 -0.37
CA PRO A 106 8.93 9.67 0.06
C PRO A 106 8.21 9.79 1.41
N ASP A 107 8.59 10.77 2.21
CA ASP A 107 8.04 10.99 3.56
C ASP A 107 8.09 9.73 4.45
N ASP A 108 9.19 8.98 4.34
CA ASP A 108 9.44 7.70 5.03
C ASP A 108 8.34 6.64 4.82
N ALA A 109 7.55 6.76 3.75
CA ALA A 109 6.51 5.80 3.42
C ALA A 109 7.08 4.38 3.39
N VAL A 110 6.38 3.44 4.02
CA VAL A 110 6.74 2.02 4.03
C VAL A 110 6.13 1.40 2.79
N LEU A 111 6.93 1.30 1.74
CA LEU A 111 6.52 0.71 0.47
C LEU A 111 6.86 -0.78 0.45
N GLU A 112 6.02 -1.54 -0.23
CA GLU A 112 6.12 -3.00 -0.30
C GLU A 112 5.94 -3.48 -1.74
N LEU A 113 6.77 -4.44 -2.17
CA LEU A 113 6.42 -5.31 -3.30
C LEU A 113 5.95 -6.65 -2.74
N ILE A 114 4.74 -7.03 -3.10
CA ILE A 114 4.09 -8.25 -2.62
C ILE A 114 3.70 -9.14 -3.80
N GLU A 115 4.15 -10.39 -3.78
CA GLU A 115 3.60 -11.42 -4.66
C GLU A 115 2.53 -12.22 -3.92
N ARG A 116 1.48 -12.63 -4.64
CA ARG A 116 0.45 -13.54 -4.12
C ARG A 116 0.33 -14.75 -5.04
N ASN A 117 0.67 -15.92 -4.53
CA ASN A 117 0.76 -17.16 -5.31
C ASN A 117 -0.61 -17.72 -5.74
N VAL A 118 -1.71 -17.12 -5.27
CA VAL A 118 -3.07 -17.43 -5.74
C VAL A 118 -3.41 -16.74 -7.06
N LEU A 119 -2.68 -15.67 -7.44
CA LEU A 119 -2.98 -14.89 -8.63
C LEU A 119 -2.41 -15.58 -9.87
N ASP A 120 -3.22 -15.67 -10.92
CA ASP A 120 -2.80 -16.20 -12.21
C ASP A 120 -2.22 -15.08 -13.09
N ASN A 121 -1.03 -14.61 -12.71
CA ASN A 121 -0.38 -13.45 -13.34
C ASN A 121 1.13 -13.65 -13.58
N ARG A 122 1.57 -14.92 -13.63
CA ARG A 122 2.98 -15.31 -13.74
C ARG A 122 3.62 -14.77 -15.02
N ILE A 123 4.94 -14.60 -14.96
CA ILE A 123 5.78 -14.21 -16.10
C ILE A 123 6.95 -15.19 -16.25
N GLU A 124 7.39 -15.42 -17.47
CA GLU A 124 8.53 -16.29 -17.80
C GLU A 124 9.83 -15.51 -18.11
N ARG A 125 9.79 -14.18 -17.93
CA ARG A 125 10.92 -13.27 -18.12
C ARG A 125 11.38 -12.68 -16.78
N ALA A 126 12.54 -12.03 -16.79
CA ALA A 126 13.00 -11.24 -15.65
C ALA A 126 12.05 -10.08 -15.33
N PHE A 127 11.86 -9.81 -14.05
CA PHE A 127 11.03 -8.72 -13.54
C PHE A 127 11.58 -7.35 -13.96
N GLY A 128 10.70 -6.47 -14.40
CA GLY A 128 10.96 -5.05 -14.62
C GLY A 128 9.80 -4.18 -14.15
N VAL A 129 9.97 -2.85 -14.27
CA VAL A 129 8.97 -1.88 -13.76
C VAL A 129 7.56 -2.09 -14.34
N GLY A 130 7.47 -2.50 -15.61
CA GLY A 130 6.18 -2.78 -16.27
C GLY A 130 5.47 -4.04 -15.76
N ASP A 131 6.09 -4.79 -14.84
CA ASP A 131 5.47 -5.96 -14.21
C ASP A 131 4.76 -5.63 -12.89
N ILE A 132 4.95 -4.41 -12.35
CA ILE A 132 4.15 -3.92 -11.20
C ILE A 132 2.70 -3.77 -11.64
N ARG A 133 1.77 -4.43 -10.93
CA ARG A 133 0.41 -4.67 -11.42
C ARG A 133 -0.62 -3.64 -10.95
N TYR A 134 -0.63 -3.31 -9.66
CA TYR A 134 -1.61 -2.42 -9.03
C TYR A 134 -1.25 -2.23 -7.56
N ILE A 135 -1.94 -1.31 -6.88
CA ILE A 135 -1.86 -1.14 -5.43
C ILE A 135 -2.59 -2.31 -4.76
N SER A 136 -1.85 -3.13 -4.02
CA SER A 136 -2.32 -4.30 -3.29
C SER A 136 -2.90 -3.93 -1.93
N GLU A 137 -2.21 -3.05 -1.20
CA GLU A 137 -2.52 -2.78 0.20
C GLU A 137 -2.37 -1.29 0.52
N VAL A 138 -3.24 -0.79 1.40
CA VAL A 138 -3.11 0.53 2.01
C VAL A 138 -3.27 0.40 3.52
N GLY A 139 -2.32 0.94 4.27
CA GLY A 139 -2.31 0.90 5.72
C GLY A 139 -3.09 2.04 6.39
N PHE A 140 -3.88 1.70 7.40
CA PHE A 140 -4.60 2.64 8.25
C PHE A 140 -4.24 2.42 9.73
N GLY A 141 -3.73 3.47 10.39
CA GLY A 141 -3.59 3.51 11.84
C GLY A 141 -4.90 3.95 12.49
N VAL A 142 -5.59 3.03 13.16
CA VAL A 142 -6.92 3.24 13.72
C VAL A 142 -6.93 3.09 15.24
N ARG A 143 -7.89 3.72 15.92
CA ARG A 143 -7.99 3.65 17.40
C ARG A 143 -8.41 2.26 17.88
N ASP A 144 -9.32 1.61 17.16
CA ASP A 144 -9.81 0.28 17.46
C ASP A 144 -9.94 -0.53 16.17
N VAL A 145 -9.06 -1.52 16.01
CA VAL A 145 -9.00 -2.36 14.81
C VAL A 145 -10.28 -3.18 14.66
N LEU A 146 -10.77 -3.82 15.73
CA LEU A 146 -11.92 -4.71 15.65
C LEU A 146 -13.19 -3.94 15.34
N GLN A 147 -13.40 -2.79 15.98
CA GLN A 147 -14.55 -1.92 15.66
C GLN A 147 -14.49 -1.42 14.23
N THR A 148 -13.31 -1.04 13.73
CA THR A 148 -13.15 -0.63 12.33
C THR A 148 -13.47 -1.77 11.36
N GLN A 149 -13.06 -3.01 11.65
CA GLN A 149 -13.43 -4.18 10.85
C GLN A 149 -14.96 -4.39 10.80
N LEU A 150 -15.65 -4.22 11.94
CA LEU A 150 -17.11 -4.30 11.99
C LEU A 150 -17.75 -3.20 11.13
N GLN A 151 -17.25 -1.97 11.21
CA GLN A 151 -17.75 -0.83 10.42
C GLN A 151 -17.58 -1.08 8.91
N LEU A 152 -16.41 -1.58 8.48
CA LEU A 152 -16.11 -1.93 7.10
C LEU A 152 -17.03 -3.06 6.59
N ARG A 153 -17.25 -4.09 7.42
CA ARG A 153 -18.17 -5.18 7.09
C ARG A 153 -19.60 -4.68 6.93
N ASP A 154 -20.10 -3.95 7.92
CA ASP A 154 -21.53 -3.59 7.99
C ASP A 154 -21.89 -2.53 6.93
N THR A 155 -20.93 -1.67 6.55
CA THR A 155 -21.18 -0.59 5.58
C THR A 155 -20.80 -0.98 4.14
N LEU A 156 -19.69 -1.70 3.96
CA LEU A 156 -19.12 -1.99 2.64
C LEU A 156 -19.20 -3.46 2.24
N GLY A 157 -19.60 -4.35 3.15
CA GLY A 157 -19.60 -5.80 2.92
C GLY A 157 -18.20 -6.41 2.86
N LEU A 158 -17.16 -5.67 3.27
CA LEU A 158 -15.78 -6.15 3.24
C LEU A 158 -15.48 -7.00 4.48
N LEU A 159 -15.00 -8.22 4.27
CA LEU A 159 -14.74 -9.17 5.35
C LEU A 159 -13.29 -9.07 5.86
N PRO A 160 -13.06 -9.40 7.15
CA PRO A 160 -11.70 -9.67 7.64
C PRO A 160 -11.00 -10.73 6.77
N PHE A 161 -9.75 -10.45 6.43
CA PHE A 161 -8.92 -11.39 5.68
C PHE A 161 -8.13 -12.29 6.64
N GLY A 162 -8.82 -13.31 7.15
CA GLY A 162 -8.34 -14.17 8.23
C GLY A 162 -9.07 -13.91 9.55
N GLU A 163 -8.56 -14.49 10.63
CA GLU A 163 -9.16 -14.36 11.95
C GLU A 163 -9.02 -12.92 12.50
N PRO A 164 -10.11 -12.28 12.96
CA PRO A 164 -10.05 -10.94 13.55
C PRO A 164 -9.07 -10.84 14.72
N ASN A 165 -8.28 -9.77 14.74
CA ASN A 165 -7.25 -9.50 15.75
C ASN A 165 -7.16 -8.00 16.03
N SER A 166 -7.09 -7.62 17.30
CA SER A 166 -6.99 -6.21 17.72
C SER A 166 -5.67 -5.53 17.37
N ARG A 167 -4.63 -6.29 17.01
CA ARG A 167 -3.29 -5.75 16.71
C ARG A 167 -2.97 -5.64 15.21
N PHE A 168 -3.68 -6.38 14.37
CA PHE A 168 -3.46 -6.42 12.92
C PHE A 168 -4.73 -6.97 12.25
N GLY A 169 -5.46 -6.11 11.55
CA GLY A 169 -6.77 -6.40 10.99
C GLY A 169 -6.82 -6.18 9.48
N PRO A 170 -6.31 -7.10 8.66
CA PRO A 170 -6.47 -7.01 7.21
C PRO A 170 -7.97 -7.16 6.83
N VAL A 171 -8.44 -6.38 5.87
CA VAL A 171 -9.85 -6.39 5.40
C VAL A 171 -9.88 -6.31 3.88
N GLY A 172 -10.64 -7.22 3.23
CA GLY A 172 -10.73 -7.29 1.77
C GLY A 172 -10.42 -8.70 1.25
N ASP A 173 -9.69 -8.78 0.14
CA ASP A 173 -9.32 -10.05 -0.49
C ASP A 173 -7.96 -9.96 -1.19
N HIS A 174 -7.56 -11.01 -1.90
CA HIS A 174 -6.26 -11.10 -2.56
C HIS A 174 -6.03 -10.03 -3.65
N ASP A 175 -7.07 -9.38 -4.15
CA ASP A 175 -6.93 -8.29 -5.12
C ASP A 175 -6.71 -6.92 -4.46
N GLY A 176 -7.01 -6.79 -3.17
CA GLY A 176 -6.88 -5.53 -2.44
C GLY A 176 -7.22 -5.68 -0.96
N LEU A 177 -6.34 -5.15 -0.11
CA LEU A 177 -6.52 -5.14 1.34
C LEU A 177 -6.40 -3.72 1.93
N PHE A 178 -7.24 -3.44 2.92
CA PHE A 178 -6.96 -2.41 3.91
C PHE A 178 -6.27 -3.05 5.10
N ILE A 179 -5.11 -2.52 5.49
CA ILE A 179 -4.29 -3.04 6.58
C ILE A 179 -4.49 -2.18 7.81
N LEU A 180 -5.32 -2.66 8.73
CA LEU A 180 -5.63 -1.93 9.96
C LEU A 180 -4.63 -2.29 11.06
N VAL A 181 -4.03 -1.28 11.68
CA VAL A 181 -3.19 -1.43 12.87
C VAL A 181 -3.59 -0.41 13.94
N PRO A 182 -3.31 -0.65 15.22
CA PRO A 182 -3.44 0.38 16.25
C PRO A 182 -2.66 1.64 15.87
N ALA A 183 -3.22 2.82 16.13
CA ALA A 183 -2.58 4.11 15.81
C ALA A 183 -1.24 4.34 16.54
N ASP A 184 -1.00 3.64 17.64
CA ASP A 184 0.24 3.63 18.42
C ASP A 184 1.20 2.49 18.03
N ALA A 185 0.85 1.67 17.03
CA ALA A 185 1.73 0.67 16.48
C ALA A 185 2.84 1.30 15.63
N THR A 186 3.80 0.48 15.24
CA THR A 186 4.79 0.82 14.21
C THR A 186 4.68 -0.14 13.04
N TRP A 187 4.97 0.36 11.84
CA TRP A 187 4.98 -0.45 10.65
C TRP A 187 6.12 -1.46 10.67
N ARG A 188 5.78 -2.71 10.35
CA ARG A 188 6.75 -3.72 9.96
C ARG A 188 7.41 -3.34 8.63
N PRO A 189 8.62 -3.87 8.32
CA PRO A 189 9.39 -4.85 9.10
C PRO A 189 10.28 -4.25 10.18
N GLU A 190 10.67 -2.97 10.06
CA GLU A 190 11.64 -2.35 10.98
C GLU A 190 11.04 -1.92 12.33
N ASN A 191 9.70 -1.74 12.40
CA ASN A 191 8.99 -1.31 13.61
C ASN A 191 9.46 0.06 14.14
N ARG A 192 9.83 0.98 13.24
CA ARG A 192 10.41 2.30 13.58
C ARG A 192 9.46 3.48 13.46
N VAL A 193 8.55 3.44 12.50
CA VAL A 193 7.65 4.56 12.15
C VAL A 193 6.20 4.16 12.42
N ALA A 194 5.44 5.08 13.01
CA ALA A 194 4.01 4.90 13.25
C ALA A 194 3.19 5.12 11.95
N PRO A 195 1.92 4.69 11.90
CA PRO A 195 0.99 5.10 10.85
C PRO A 195 0.88 6.63 10.72
N ALA A 196 0.75 7.11 9.48
CA ALA A 196 0.60 8.53 9.20
C ALA A 196 -0.68 9.10 9.81
N ALA A 197 -0.53 10.18 10.58
CA ALA A 197 -1.63 11.03 11.02
C ALA A 197 -1.95 12.10 9.95
N ALA A 198 -2.28 11.64 8.74
CA ALA A 198 -2.51 12.47 7.57
C ALA A 198 -3.64 11.93 6.71
N HIS A 199 -4.31 12.82 5.98
CA HIS A 199 -5.43 12.46 5.12
C HIS A 199 -5.02 11.48 4.03
N ILE A 200 -5.79 10.39 3.91
CA ILE A 200 -5.73 9.44 2.79
C ILE A 200 -7.14 9.32 2.22
N VAL A 201 -7.24 9.40 0.90
CA VAL A 201 -8.48 9.05 0.18
C VAL A 201 -8.21 7.83 -0.67
N VAL A 202 -8.95 6.75 -0.45
CA VAL A 202 -8.82 5.52 -1.25
C VAL A 202 -10.05 5.35 -2.12
N THR A 203 -9.86 5.34 -3.42
CA THR A 203 -10.90 4.99 -4.38
C THR A 203 -10.80 3.51 -4.70
N ALA A 204 -11.86 2.73 -4.43
CA ALA A 204 -11.86 1.28 -4.61
C ALA A 204 -13.20 0.79 -5.21
N ASP A 205 -13.21 -0.47 -5.64
CA ASP A 205 -14.44 -1.16 -6.08
C ASP A 205 -15.28 -1.56 -4.84
N ILE A 206 -15.92 -0.56 -4.21
CA ILE A 206 -16.76 -0.66 -3.00
C ILE A 206 -18.15 -0.03 -3.25
N PRO A 207 -19.20 -0.35 -2.46
CA PRO A 207 -20.56 0.08 -2.79
C PRO A 207 -20.89 1.52 -2.44
N THR A 208 -20.21 2.10 -1.45
CA THR A 208 -20.47 3.46 -0.96
C THR A 208 -19.23 4.04 -0.28
N ALA A 209 -19.24 5.35 -0.01
CA ALA A 209 -18.18 6.00 0.73
C ALA A 209 -18.29 5.73 2.24
N LEU A 210 -17.14 5.71 2.92
CA LEU A 210 -17.03 5.54 4.36
C LEU A 210 -15.83 6.31 4.90
N GLU A 211 -16.09 7.14 5.89
CA GLU A 211 -15.04 7.77 6.71
C GLU A 211 -14.62 6.81 7.83
N ILE A 212 -13.31 6.68 8.02
CA ILE A 212 -12.69 5.83 9.04
C ILE A 212 -11.78 6.73 9.89
N GLY A 213 -12.22 7.00 11.11
CA GLY A 213 -11.53 7.94 11.99
C GLY A 213 -11.49 9.36 11.40
N GLU A 214 -10.42 10.10 11.68
CA GLU A 214 -10.26 11.50 11.29
C GLU A 214 -9.47 11.69 9.99
N HIS A 215 -8.88 10.62 9.46
CA HIS A 215 -7.85 10.73 8.42
C HIS A 215 -8.18 9.96 7.15
N TYR A 216 -9.04 8.94 7.20
CA TYR A 216 -9.20 8.05 6.07
C TYR A 216 -10.62 8.14 5.50
N LEU A 217 -10.69 8.35 4.20
CA LEU A 217 -11.92 8.23 3.43
C LEU A 217 -11.72 7.11 2.42
N VAL A 218 -12.61 6.12 2.41
CA VAL A 218 -12.70 5.18 1.30
C VAL A 218 -13.96 5.48 0.50
N GLN A 219 -13.88 5.46 -0.83
CA GLN A 219 -14.98 5.83 -1.71
C GLN A 219 -15.05 4.96 -2.98
N PRO A 220 -16.24 4.78 -3.57
CA PRO A 220 -16.37 4.18 -4.88
C PRO A 220 -15.75 5.09 -5.94
N ARG A 221 -15.51 4.53 -7.13
CA ARG A 221 -15.23 5.36 -8.31
C ARG A 221 -16.39 6.33 -8.56
N PRO A 222 -16.13 7.61 -8.91
CA PRO A 222 -17.17 8.53 -9.34
C PRO A 222 -17.98 7.91 -10.48
N LEU A 223 -19.31 8.03 -10.42
CA LEU A 223 -20.18 7.61 -11.51
C LEU A 223 -19.82 8.41 -12.77
N GLY A 224 -19.28 7.73 -13.80
CA GLY A 224 -18.94 8.34 -15.09
C GLY A 224 -17.44 8.53 -15.38
N ALA A 225 -16.54 7.99 -14.53
CA ALA A 225 -15.11 7.90 -14.79
C ALA A 225 -14.72 6.66 -15.61
#